data_AF-A0A2R7Y792-F1
#
_entry.id   AF-A0A2R7Y792-F1
#
_cell.length_a   1.000
_cell.length_b   1.000
_cell.length_c   1.000
_cell.angle_alpha   90.00
_cell.angle_beta   90.00
_cell.angle_gamma   90.00
#
_symmetry.space_group_name_H-M   'P 1'
#
loop_
_entity.id
_entity.type
_entity.pdbx_description
1 polymer ?
#
loop_
_entity_poly.entity_id
_entity_poly.type
_entity_poly.pdbx_seq_one_letter_code
_entity_poly.pdbx_strand_id
1 'polypeptide(L)'
;MNAWLYVFDEFRPLDIESSVLLRLARDDPVKLFDIVRDVVEDYVGVVRDVRIHDIYIDPYTHEVLVEFIAVCDSGEISVKIIYSDNPIAMLRKYYRFESFR
;
A
#
# COMPACT_ATOMS: atom_id res chain seq x y z
N MET A 1 8.78 13.44 -1.02
CA MET A 1 7.98 12.29 -1.46
C MET A 1 7.59 11.54 -0.21
N ASN A 2 6.29 11.44 0.06
CA ASN A 2 5.79 10.85 1.31
C ASN A 2 4.96 9.59 1.02
N ALA A 3 4.92 9.16 -0.24
CA ALA A 3 4.26 7.93 -0.67
C ALA A 3 5.32 6.82 -0.83
N TRP A 4 4.98 5.61 -0.40
CA TRP A 4 5.87 4.47 -0.35
C TRP A 4 5.13 3.21 -0.78
N LEU A 5 5.80 2.37 -1.57
CA LEU A 5 5.44 0.98 -1.78
C LEU A 5 6.22 0.13 -0.77
N TYR A 6 5.52 -0.74 -0.05
CA TYR A 6 6.13 -1.74 0.81
C TYR A 6 5.77 -3.14 0.31
N VAL A 7 6.80 -3.89 -0.06
CA VAL A 7 6.71 -5.26 -0.59
C VAL A 7 7.99 -6.00 -0.21
N PHE A 8 7.89 -7.27 0.22
CA PHE A 8 9.03 -8.08 0.67
C PHE A 8 9.97 -7.38 1.67
N ASP A 9 9.41 -6.68 2.65
CA ASP A 9 10.15 -5.94 3.68
C ASP A 9 11.02 -4.77 3.15
N GLU A 10 10.85 -4.38 1.89
CA GLU A 10 11.49 -3.23 1.28
C GLU A 10 10.53 -2.04 1.16
N PHE A 11 11.03 -0.83 1.43
CA PHE A 11 10.35 0.42 1.12
C PHE A 11 10.90 1.03 -0.17
N ARG A 12 10.01 1.31 -1.13
CA ARG A 12 10.33 2.07 -2.35
C ARG A 12 9.57 3.38 -2.37
N PRO A 13 10.23 4.52 -2.62
CA PRO A 13 9.52 5.79 -2.76
C PRO A 13 8.65 5.75 -4.01
N LEU A 14 7.46 6.33 -3.91
CA LEU A 14 6.54 6.52 -5.02
C LEU A 14 6.41 8.01 -5.35
N ASP A 15 6.43 8.31 -6.64
CA ASP A 15 6.16 9.66 -7.14
C ASP A 15 4.66 9.85 -7.37
N ILE A 16 3.91 9.89 -6.26
CA ILE A 16 2.45 10.07 -6.26
C ILE A 16 2.10 11.26 -5.38
N GLU A 17 1.30 12.17 -5.94
CA GLU A 17 0.76 13.31 -5.22
C GLU A 17 -0.16 12.87 -4.06
N SER A 18 0.02 13.51 -2.91
CA SER A 18 -0.72 13.16 -1.68
C SER A 18 -2.24 13.26 -1.84
N SER A 19 -2.69 14.29 -2.57
CA SER A 19 -4.11 14.51 -2.86
C SER A 19 -4.71 13.40 -3.72
N VAL A 20 -3.94 12.87 -4.67
CA VAL A 20 -4.35 11.75 -5.53
C VAL A 20 -4.42 10.47 -4.71
N LEU A 21 -3.40 10.21 -3.89
CA LEU A 21 -3.35 9.02 -3.05
C LEU A 21 -4.52 8.99 -2.06
N LEU A 22 -4.74 10.10 -1.33
CA LEU A 22 -5.83 10.23 -0.36
C LEU A 22 -7.22 10.06 -1.01
N ARG A 23 -7.41 10.63 -2.20
CA ARG A 23 -8.67 10.49 -2.94
C ARG A 23 -8.90 9.04 -3.36
N LEU A 24 -7.92 8.42 -4.00
CA LEU A 24 -8.06 7.03 -4.45
C LEU A 24 -8.22 6.06 -3.28
N ALA A 25 -7.48 6.25 -2.18
CA ALA A 25 -7.63 5.41 -0.99
C ALA A 25 -9.03 5.44 -0.37
N ARG A 26 -9.82 6.50 -0.61
CA ARG A 26 -11.19 6.64 -0.11
C ARG A 26 -12.23 6.20 -1.13
N ASP A 27 -12.05 6.61 -2.38
CA ASP A 27 -13.09 6.52 -3.40
C ASP A 27 -12.92 5.29 -4.30
N ASP A 28 -11.67 4.89 -4.60
CA ASP A 28 -11.36 3.79 -5.52
C ASP A 28 -9.95 3.21 -5.24
N PRO A 29 -9.78 2.41 -4.17
CA PRO A 29 -8.46 1.99 -3.72
C PRO A 29 -7.79 1.02 -4.69
N VAL A 30 -8.57 0.30 -5.51
CA VAL A 30 -8.02 -0.62 -6.53
C VAL A 30 -7.17 0.13 -7.55
N LYS A 31 -7.55 1.35 -7.94
CA LYS A 31 -6.74 2.18 -8.84
C LYS A 31 -5.37 2.55 -8.29
N LEU A 32 -5.17 2.56 -6.97
CA LEU A 32 -3.83 2.75 -6.41
C LEU A 32 -2.90 1.61 -6.80
N PHE A 33 -3.43 0.38 -6.82
CA PHE A 33 -2.64 -0.76 -7.24
C PHE A 33 -2.26 -0.67 -8.71
N ASP A 34 -3.18 -0.23 -9.58
CA ASP A 34 -2.88 -0.08 -11.01
C ASP A 34 -1.74 0.94 -11.27
N ILE A 35 -1.60 1.97 -10.43
CA ILE A 35 -0.49 2.94 -10.55
C ILE A 35 0.87 2.30 -10.22
N VAL A 36 0.89 1.34 -9.29
CA VAL A 36 2.14 0.69 -8.84
C VAL A 36 2.31 -0.70 -9.44
N ARG A 37 1.39 -1.15 -10.31
CA ARG A 37 1.35 -2.52 -10.84
C ARG A 37 2.67 -2.89 -11.49
N ASP A 38 3.16 -2.06 -12.41
CA ASP A 38 4.41 -2.32 -13.12
C ASP A 38 5.58 -2.50 -12.14
N VAL A 39 5.65 -1.65 -11.11
CA VAL A 39 6.68 -1.74 -10.07
C VAL A 39 6.55 -3.04 -9.26
N VAL A 40 5.33 -3.48 -8.95
CA VAL A 40 5.09 -4.75 -8.24
C VAL A 40 5.45 -5.94 -9.13
N GLU A 41 5.08 -5.90 -10.40
CA GLU A 41 5.35 -6.98 -11.37
C GLU A 41 6.85 -7.15 -11.62
N ASP A 42 7.66 -6.09 -11.53
CA ASP A 42 9.13 -6.17 -11.54
C ASP A 42 9.69 -7.03 -10.39
N TYR A 43 8.99 -7.11 -9.26
CA TYR A 43 9.39 -7.95 -8.11
C TYR A 43 8.87 -9.38 -8.22
N VAL A 44 7.64 -9.57 -8.68
CA VAL A 44 6.89 -10.82 -8.45
C VAL A 44 6.49 -11.54 -9.74
N GLY A 45 6.82 -10.97 -10.89
CA GLY A 45 6.27 -11.37 -12.17
C GLY A 45 4.81 -10.94 -12.30
N VAL A 46 4.08 -11.60 -13.21
CA VAL A 46 2.72 -11.19 -13.58
C VAL A 46 1.75 -11.29 -12.41
N VAL A 47 1.02 -10.21 -12.15
CA VAL A 47 -0.07 -10.18 -11.17
C VAL A 47 -1.37 -10.55 -11.87
N ARG A 48 -1.94 -11.70 -11.52
CA ARG A 48 -3.17 -12.24 -12.11
C ARG A 48 -4.43 -11.66 -11.50
N ASP A 49 -4.39 -11.37 -10.21
CA ASP A 49 -5.53 -10.86 -9.46
C ASP A 49 -5.05 -9.98 -8.30
N VAL A 50 -5.89 -9.05 -7.86
CA VAL A 50 -5.62 -8.18 -6.72
C VAL A 50 -6.89 -7.91 -5.95
N ARG A 51 -6.80 -7.99 -4.63
CA ARG A 51 -7.88 -7.61 -3.72
C ARG A 51 -7.38 -6.67 -2.64
N ILE A 52 -8.22 -5.73 -2.24
CA ILE A 52 -7.97 -4.88 -1.08
C ILE A 52 -8.07 -5.77 0.17
N HIS A 53 -7.04 -5.74 1.00
CA HIS A 53 -7.00 -6.45 2.28
C HIS A 53 -7.54 -5.58 3.42
N ASP A 54 -6.94 -4.40 3.60
CA ASP A 54 -7.35 -3.44 4.62
C ASP A 54 -7.01 -2.01 4.19
N ILE A 55 -7.67 -1.06 4.83
CA ILE A 55 -7.43 0.38 4.66
C ILE A 55 -7.34 1.00 6.04
N TYR A 56 -6.18 1.56 6.36
CA TYR A 56 -5.93 2.26 7.62
C TYR A 56 -5.66 3.74 7.35
N ILE A 57 -6.51 4.61 7.89
CA ILE A 57 -6.42 6.07 7.73
C ILE A 57 -6.31 6.67 9.13
N ASP A 58 -5.23 7.42 9.38
CA ASP A 58 -5.06 8.21 10.61
C ASP A 58 -5.52 9.66 10.32
N PRO A 59 -6.71 10.07 10.79
CA PRO A 59 -7.25 11.39 10.49
C PRO A 59 -6.50 12.53 11.21
N TYR A 60 -5.71 12.23 12.24
CA TYR A 60 -4.97 13.24 13.00
C TYR A 60 -3.65 13.57 12.33
N THR A 61 -2.97 12.56 11.77
CA THR A 61 -1.68 12.72 11.09
C THR A 61 -1.80 12.81 9.58
N HIS A 62 -3.00 12.62 9.01
CA HIS A 62 -3.24 12.53 7.57
C HIS A 62 -2.44 11.40 6.90
N GLU A 63 -2.07 10.36 7.66
CA GLU A 63 -1.37 9.19 7.14
C GLU A 63 -2.36 8.15 6.62
N VAL A 64 -1.96 7.43 5.58
CA VAL A 64 -2.78 6.38 4.96
C VAL A 64 -1.93 5.14 4.70
N LEU A 65 -2.51 3.97 4.91
CA LEU A 65 -1.98 2.70 4.46
C LEU A 65 -3.12 1.94 3.79
N VAL A 66 -2.89 1.50 2.57
CA VAL A 66 -3.77 0.56 1.85
C VAL A 66 -2.99 -0.72 1.66
N GLU A 67 -3.52 -1.83 2.17
CA GLU A 67 -2.96 -3.15 1.96
C GLU A 67 -3.73 -3.90 0.88
N PHE A 68 -3.00 -4.55 -0.01
CA PHE A 68 -3.50 -5.43 -1.05
C PHE A 68 -2.93 -6.83 -0.87
N ILE A 69 -3.73 -7.82 -1.26
CA ILE A 69 -3.21 -9.16 -1.58
C ILE A 69 -3.19 -9.29 -3.09
N ALA A 70 -2.00 -9.51 -3.65
CA ALA A 70 -1.81 -9.76 -5.08
C ALA A 70 -1.49 -11.24 -5.32
N VAL A 71 -2.13 -11.84 -6.32
CA VAL A 71 -1.93 -13.23 -6.74
C VAL A 71 -0.96 -13.25 -7.92
N CYS A 72 0.21 -13.84 -7.73
CA CYS A 72 1.25 -13.99 -8.75
C CYS A 72 1.69 -15.46 -8.90
N ASP A 73 2.70 -15.73 -9.73
CA ASP A 73 3.23 -17.08 -9.97
C ASP A 73 3.75 -17.77 -8.71
N SER A 74 4.29 -17.00 -7.78
CA SER A 74 4.87 -17.51 -6.52
C SER A 74 3.85 -17.64 -5.38
N GLY A 75 2.58 -17.26 -5.59
CA GLY A 75 1.51 -17.35 -4.60
C GLY A 75 0.81 -16.02 -4.34
N GLU A 76 0.29 -15.87 -3.12
CA GLU A 76 -0.28 -14.61 -2.64
C GLU A 76 0.78 -13.79 -1.91
N ILE A 77 0.91 -12.51 -2.25
CA ILE A 77 1.81 -11.58 -1.58
C ILE A 77 1.06 -10.37 -1.02
N SER A 78 1.57 -9.85 0.10
CA SER A 78 1.09 -8.59 0.68
C SER A 78 1.83 -7.42 0.05
N VAL A 79 1.07 -6.45 -0.44
CA VAL A 79 1.57 -5.19 -1.00
C VAL A 79 0.93 -4.05 -0.25
N LYS A 80 1.72 -3.11 0.26
CA LYS A 80 1.21 -1.95 1.01
C LYS A 80 1.60 -0.65 0.32
N ILE A 81 0.63 0.24 0.13
CA ILE A 81 0.88 1.62 -0.31
C ILE A 81 0.69 2.52 0.90
N ILE A 82 1.73 3.28 1.25
CA ILE A 82 1.82 4.04 2.50
C ILE A 82 2.05 5.51 2.18
N TYR A 83 1.19 6.39 2.68
CA TYR A 83 1.41 7.82 2.73
C TYR A 83 1.79 8.23 4.16
N SER A 84 3.06 8.59 4.38
CA SER A 84 3.60 9.02 5.66
C SER A 84 5.00 9.65 5.49
N ASP A 85 5.31 10.63 6.34
CA ASP A 85 6.67 11.16 6.50
C ASP A 85 7.63 10.14 7.15
N ASN A 86 7.08 9.14 7.85
CA ASN A 86 7.83 8.06 8.49
C ASN A 86 7.11 6.71 8.27
N PRO A 87 7.33 6.05 7.13
CA PRO A 87 6.59 4.83 6.76
C PRO A 87 6.84 3.66 7.72
N ILE A 88 8.01 3.62 8.39
CA ILE A 88 8.32 2.62 9.42
C ILE A 88 7.43 2.83 10.65
N ALA A 89 7.29 4.07 11.12
CA ALA A 89 6.42 4.37 12.24
C ALA A 89 4.95 4.08 11.90
N MET A 90 4.52 4.41 10.67
CA MET A 90 3.18 4.13 10.17
C MET A 90 2.89 2.63 10.10
N LEU A 91 3.80 1.83 9.54
CA LEU A 91 3.65 0.37 9.48
C LEU A 91 3.53 -0.25 10.88
N ARG A 92 4.31 0.25 11.86
CA ARG A 92 4.19 -0.17 13.27
C ARG A 92 2.84 0.20 13.89
N LYS A 93 2.27 1.37 13.55
CA LYS A 93 0.92 1.73 14.01
C LYS A 93 -0.11 0.76 13.43
N TYR A 94 -0.02 0.48 12.14
CA TYR A 94 -0.91 -0.45 11.43
C TYR A 94 -0.86 -1.86 12.02
N TYR A 95 0.31 -2.47 12.21
CA TYR A 95 0.39 -3.82 12.78
C TYR A 95 -0.13 -3.90 14.22
N ARG A 96 0.02 -2.83 15.01
CA ARG A 96 -0.64 -2.76 16.32
C ARG A 96 -2.15 -2.76 16.16
N PHE A 97 -2.70 -1.98 15.22
CA PHE A 97 -4.14 -1.92 14.96
C PHE A 97 -4.69 -3.28 14.48
N GLU A 98 -4.01 -3.91 13.53
CA GLU A 98 -4.36 -5.24 13.00
C GLU A 98 -4.40 -6.31 14.10
N SER A 99 -3.45 -6.29 15.05
CA SER A 99 -3.39 -7.25 16.16
C SER A 99 -4.61 -7.21 17.10
N PHE A 100 -5.49 -6.20 17.00
CA PHE A 100 -6.71 -6.06 17.79
C PHE A 100 -8.00 -6.40 17.01
N ARG A 101 -7.91 -6.85 15.75
CA ARG A 101 -9.06 -7.29 14.94
C ARG A 101 -9.15 -8.82 14.90
#